data_AF-C0P6C9-F1
#
_entry.id   AF-C0P6C9-F1
#
_cell.length_a   1.000
_cell.length_b   1.000
_cell.length_c   1.000
_cell.angle_alpha   90.00
_cell.angle_beta   90.00
_cell.angle_gamma   90.00
#
_symmetry.space_group_name_H-M   'P 1'
#
loop_
_entity.id
_entity.type
_entity.pdbx_description
1 polymer ?
#
loop_
_entity_poly.entity_id
_entity_poly.type
_entity_poly.pdbx_seq_one_letter_code
_entity_poly.pdbx_strand_id
1 'polypeptide(L)'
;MAQGSRSAAVPAAASFFALLAVAAPLLLCCAPAAAELARLEHPPKDGGSLSLLVVGDWGRKGTFNQSRVAHQMGRVGEQLSIDFVISTGDNFYENGLTGTDDEAFEQSFTDIYTAKSLQKPWYLVLGNHDYRGDALAQLSPVLRKIDSRFICIKSFVVNAGSKIARVFFFDLD
;
A
#
# COMPACT_ATOMS: atom_id res chain seq x y z
N MET A 1 1.96 -15.76 92.75
CA MET A 1 1.16 -16.76 92.02
C MET A 1 0.22 -15.97 91.11
N ALA A 2 0.12 -16.14 89.81
CA ALA A 2 0.51 -17.22 88.92
C ALA A 2 1.00 -16.67 87.56
N GLN A 3 1.92 -17.42 86.93
CA GLN A 3 2.04 -17.79 85.51
C GLN A 3 1.78 -16.71 84.43
N GLY A 4 2.58 -16.57 83.37
CA GLY A 4 3.65 -17.40 82.86
C GLY A 4 3.95 -17.01 81.40
N SER A 5 5.21 -16.71 81.15
CA SER A 5 6.04 -16.98 79.96
C SER A 5 5.50 -16.92 78.51
N ARG A 6 6.17 -16.03 77.75
CA ARG A 6 6.86 -16.20 76.45
C ARG A 6 6.09 -16.70 75.21
N SER A 7 6.10 -15.86 74.17
CA SER A 7 6.30 -16.24 72.76
C SER A 7 6.90 -15.02 72.04
N ALA A 8 8.21 -15.02 71.79
CA ALA A 8 8.90 -15.42 70.56
C ALA A 8 9.19 -14.22 69.64
N ALA A 9 10.47 -13.92 69.44
CA ALA A 9 11.00 -13.01 68.42
C ALA A 9 10.85 -13.63 67.02
N VAL A 10 10.74 -12.83 65.95
CA VAL A 10 11.73 -12.62 64.85
C VAL A 10 11.30 -11.41 63.98
N PRO A 11 12.09 -10.88 63.00
CA PRO A 11 12.44 -9.46 62.98
C PRO A 11 12.05 -8.74 61.66
N ALA A 12 12.51 -7.49 61.57
CA ALA A 12 13.04 -6.80 60.40
C ALA A 12 12.37 -7.00 59.02
N ALA A 13 11.86 -5.89 58.50
CA ALA A 13 12.19 -5.35 57.18
C ALA A 13 12.60 -6.38 56.11
N ALA A 14 11.63 -6.85 55.33
CA ALA A 14 11.85 -7.27 53.95
C ALA A 14 11.02 -6.31 53.09
N SER A 15 11.58 -5.14 52.80
CA SER A 15 12.30 -4.92 51.54
C SER A 15 11.32 -4.74 50.40
N PHE A 16 11.10 -3.45 50.13
CA PHE A 16 10.42 -2.78 49.01
C PHE A 16 10.99 -3.16 47.61
N PHE A 17 11.53 -4.37 47.44
CA PHE A 17 12.30 -4.79 46.27
C PHE A 17 11.53 -5.70 45.30
N ALA A 18 10.28 -6.06 45.60
CA ALA A 18 9.50 -6.93 44.72
C ALA A 18 8.78 -6.21 43.56
N LEU A 19 8.70 -4.87 43.57
CA LEU A 19 7.96 -4.11 42.54
C LEU A 19 8.83 -3.58 41.39
N LEU A 20 10.16 -3.58 41.52
CA LEU A 20 11.06 -3.08 40.46
C LEU A 20 11.43 -4.14 39.41
N ALA A 21 11.26 -5.43 39.71
CA ALA A 21 11.66 -6.51 38.79
C ALA A 21 10.63 -6.82 37.69
N VAL A 22 9.38 -6.33 37.80
CA VAL A 22 8.32 -6.61 36.81
C VAL A 22 8.16 -5.48 35.78
N ALA A 23 8.76 -4.31 36.01
CA ALA A 23 8.71 -3.19 35.06
C ALA A 23 9.75 -3.30 33.92
N ALA A 24 10.84 -4.04 34.14
CA ALA A 24 11.94 -4.14 33.18
C ALA A 24 11.64 -4.95 31.89
N PRO A 25 10.81 -6.02 31.88
CA PRO A 25 10.51 -6.73 30.63
C PRO A 25 9.42 -6.03 29.79
N LEU A 26 8.62 -5.13 30.38
CA LEU A 26 7.54 -4.45 29.66
C LEU A 26 8.05 -3.27 28.80
N LEU A 27 9.23 -2.74 29.11
CA LEU A 27 9.85 -1.66 28.34
C LEU A 27 10.59 -2.15 27.07
N LEU A 28 10.77 -3.46 26.89
CA LEU A 28 11.43 -4.02 25.71
C LEU A 28 10.48 -4.25 24.52
N CYS A 29 9.17 -4.09 24.71
CA CYS A 29 8.16 -4.33 23.66
C CYS A 29 7.72 -3.06 22.91
N CYS A 30 8.24 -1.88 23.26
CA CYS A 30 7.93 -0.63 22.58
C CYS A 30 9.07 -0.22 21.64
N ALA A 31 9.39 -1.07 20.66
CA ALA A 31 10.06 -0.56 19.48
C ALA A 31 9.07 0.39 18.78
N PRO A 32 9.45 1.64 18.44
CA PRO A 32 8.61 2.42 17.56
C PRO A 32 8.46 1.62 16.26
N ALA A 33 7.23 1.27 15.92
CA ALA A 33 6.92 0.87 14.55
C ALA A 33 7.20 2.09 13.69
N ALA A 34 8.42 2.22 13.19
CA ALA A 34 8.71 3.12 12.10
C ALA A 34 7.81 2.64 10.96
N ALA A 35 6.71 3.35 10.71
CA ALA A 35 5.90 3.18 9.52
C ALA A 35 6.74 3.66 8.33
N GLU A 36 7.74 2.87 7.99
CA GLU A 36 8.62 3.16 6.87
C GLU A 36 7.84 2.87 5.60
N LEU A 37 7.62 3.93 4.81
CA LEU A 37 6.89 3.83 3.55
C LEU A 37 7.53 2.76 2.67
N ALA A 38 6.70 1.95 2.00
CA ALA A 38 7.18 1.00 1.03
C ALA A 38 8.07 1.72 0.01
N ARG A 39 9.34 1.30 -0.11
CA ARG A 39 10.26 1.84 -1.10
C ARG A 39 10.24 0.95 -2.32
N LEU A 40 9.86 1.55 -3.44
CA LEU A 40 9.87 0.92 -4.74
C LEU A 40 11.11 1.43 -5.48
N GLU A 41 12.06 0.53 -5.67
CA GLU A 41 13.27 0.82 -6.44
C GLU A 41 12.93 0.80 -7.93
N HIS A 42 13.22 1.91 -8.61
CA HIS A 42 13.18 2.00 -10.07
C HIS A 42 14.56 2.46 -10.55
N PRO A 43 15.31 1.62 -11.29
CA PRO A 43 16.58 2.08 -11.84
C PRO A 43 16.29 3.28 -12.77
N PRO A 44 16.91 4.44 -12.55
CA PRO A 44 16.68 5.58 -13.42
C PRO A 44 17.21 5.27 -14.82
N LYS A 45 16.62 5.92 -15.82
CA LYS A 45 17.15 5.88 -17.19
C LYS A 45 18.53 6.52 -17.27
N ASP A 46 19.19 6.28 -18.39
CA ASP A 46 20.41 6.99 -18.77
C ASP A 46 20.23 8.51 -18.57
N GLY A 47 21.12 9.12 -17.78
CA GLY A 47 21.02 10.54 -17.42
C GLY A 47 20.22 10.84 -16.13
N GLY A 48 19.69 9.84 -15.44
CA GLY A 48 19.04 10.02 -14.14
C GLY A 48 17.62 10.58 -14.24
N SER A 49 16.90 10.33 -15.34
CA SER A 49 15.51 10.76 -15.54
C SER A 49 14.52 9.64 -15.24
N LEU A 50 13.32 10.02 -14.80
CA LEU A 50 12.17 9.14 -14.60
C LEU A 50 11.04 9.62 -15.54
N SER A 51 10.33 8.71 -16.20
CA SER A 51 9.16 9.05 -17.01
C SER A 51 7.98 8.16 -16.66
N LEU A 52 6.87 8.79 -16.35
CA LEU A 52 5.64 8.14 -15.92
C LEU A 52 4.45 8.69 -16.69
N LEU A 53 3.38 7.90 -16.78
CA LEU A 53 2.06 8.38 -17.19
C LEU A 53 1.17 8.51 -15.96
N VAL A 54 0.23 9.44 -16.00
CA VAL A 54 -0.80 9.63 -14.98
C VAL A 54 -2.16 9.53 -15.64
N VAL A 55 -3.06 8.73 -15.06
CA VAL A 55 -4.44 8.55 -15.53
C VAL A 55 -5.38 8.44 -14.33
N GLY A 56 -6.63 8.85 -14.49
CA GLY A 56 -7.70 8.72 -13.50
C GLY A 56 -9.01 8.43 -14.21
N ASP A 57 -10.04 8.10 -13.44
CA ASP A 57 -11.43 8.07 -13.91
C ASP A 57 -11.67 7.15 -15.12
N TRP A 58 -11.13 5.93 -15.13
CA TRP A 58 -10.93 5.19 -16.39
C TRP A 58 -11.75 3.91 -16.58
N GLY A 59 -11.98 3.06 -15.57
CA GLY A 59 -12.45 1.69 -15.83
C GLY A 59 -13.91 1.60 -16.21
N ARG A 60 -14.15 1.37 -17.51
CA ARG A 60 -15.48 1.29 -18.12
C ARG A 60 -15.52 0.26 -19.25
N LYS A 61 -14.82 -0.87 -19.11
CA LYS A 61 -14.87 -1.99 -20.06
C LYS A 61 -14.59 -1.58 -21.52
N GLY A 62 -13.67 -0.62 -21.72
CA GLY A 62 -13.30 -0.05 -23.02
C GLY A 62 -14.21 1.07 -23.53
N THR A 63 -15.33 1.33 -22.88
CA THR A 63 -16.29 2.38 -23.26
C THR A 63 -15.86 3.77 -22.79
N PHE A 64 -16.63 4.82 -23.10
CA PHE A 64 -16.31 6.23 -22.76
C PHE A 64 -14.90 6.68 -23.15
N ASN A 65 -14.45 6.29 -24.35
CA ASN A 65 -13.10 6.54 -24.88
C ASN A 65 -11.95 5.85 -24.12
N GLN A 66 -12.22 4.97 -23.15
CA GLN A 66 -11.17 4.29 -22.39
C GLN A 66 -10.18 3.58 -23.33
N SER A 67 -10.65 2.79 -24.31
CA SER A 67 -9.76 2.12 -25.28
C SER A 67 -8.98 3.10 -26.15
N ARG A 68 -9.55 4.27 -26.47
CA ARG A 68 -8.86 5.31 -27.25
C ARG A 68 -7.75 5.97 -26.44
N VAL A 69 -8.00 6.24 -25.16
CA VAL A 69 -6.99 6.75 -24.22
C VAL A 69 -5.89 5.72 -24.04
N ALA A 70 -6.23 4.45 -23.82
CA ALA A 70 -5.27 3.35 -23.71
C ALA A 70 -4.36 3.24 -24.95
N HIS A 71 -4.92 3.39 -26.15
CA HIS A 71 -4.14 3.43 -27.39
C HIS A 71 -3.15 4.60 -27.43
N GLN A 72 -3.56 5.81 -27.04
CA GLN A 72 -2.65 6.96 -26.99
C GLN A 72 -1.60 6.82 -25.90
N MET A 73 -1.98 6.31 -24.72
CA MET A 73 -1.03 5.97 -23.65
C MET A 73 0.02 4.98 -24.14
N GLY A 74 -0.36 3.98 -24.95
CA GLY A 74 0.58 3.05 -25.56
C GLY A 74 1.63 3.74 -26.44
N ARG A 75 1.19 4.66 -27.32
CA ARG A 75 2.10 5.43 -28.20
C ARG A 75 3.04 6.34 -27.42
N VAL A 76 2.51 7.08 -26.45
CA VAL A 76 3.31 7.97 -25.59
C VAL A 76 4.26 7.15 -24.72
N GLY A 77 3.79 6.03 -24.18
CA GLY A 77 4.57 5.11 -23.36
C GLY A 77 5.77 4.55 -24.11
N GLU A 78 5.61 4.25 -25.40
CA GLU A 78 6.69 3.79 -26.28
C GLU A 78 7.68 4.92 -26.56
N GLN A 79 7.20 6.11 -26.94
CA GLN A 79 8.05 7.26 -27.23
C GLN A 79 8.89 7.70 -26.03
N LEU A 80 8.32 7.64 -24.82
CA LEU A 80 9.00 8.07 -23.60
C LEU A 80 9.74 6.92 -22.90
N SER A 81 9.57 5.67 -23.35
CA SER A 81 10.09 4.47 -22.67
C SER A 81 9.73 4.44 -21.19
N ILE A 82 8.45 4.60 -20.84
CA ILE A 82 8.02 4.84 -19.45
C ILE A 82 8.46 3.77 -18.44
N ASP A 83 8.60 4.19 -17.18
CA ASP A 83 9.03 3.36 -16.06
C ASP A 83 7.82 2.70 -15.38
N PHE A 84 6.75 3.48 -15.14
CA PHE A 84 5.50 3.02 -14.55
C PHE A 84 4.33 3.97 -14.87
N VAL A 85 3.13 3.58 -14.47
CA VAL A 85 1.91 4.38 -14.55
C VAL A 85 1.39 4.68 -13.15
N ILE A 86 0.86 5.87 -12.95
CA ILE A 86 0.11 6.28 -11.75
C ILE A 86 -1.38 6.34 -12.10
N SER A 87 -2.21 5.64 -11.33
CA SER A 87 -3.67 5.81 -11.32
C SER A 87 -4.09 6.69 -10.15
N THR A 88 -4.85 7.75 -10.41
CA THR A 88 -5.34 8.69 -9.39
C THR A 88 -6.69 8.29 -8.78
N GLY A 89 -7.17 7.08 -9.04
CA GLY A 89 -8.43 6.56 -8.51
C GLY A 89 -9.57 6.61 -9.51
N ASP A 90 -10.75 6.21 -9.02
CA ASP A 90 -11.94 5.92 -9.82
C ASP A 90 -11.61 4.86 -10.89
N ASN A 91 -11.04 3.76 -10.39
CA ASN A 91 -10.50 2.68 -11.20
C ASN A 91 -11.61 1.87 -11.87
N PHE A 92 -12.77 1.68 -11.22
CA PHE A 92 -13.90 0.92 -11.77
C PHE A 92 -15.23 1.62 -11.56
N TYR A 93 -15.87 2.02 -12.66
CA TYR A 93 -17.20 2.63 -12.66
C TYR A 93 -18.33 1.61 -12.90
N GLU A 94 -19.55 1.88 -12.42
CA GLU A 94 -19.92 3.03 -11.58
C GLU A 94 -19.80 2.76 -10.07
N ASN A 95 -19.69 1.51 -9.64
CA ASN A 95 -19.77 1.14 -8.22
C ASN A 95 -18.63 0.18 -7.79
N GLY A 96 -17.41 0.44 -8.25
CA GLY A 96 -16.26 -0.39 -7.88
C GLY A 96 -16.37 -1.82 -8.40
N LEU A 97 -15.53 -2.71 -7.84
CA LEU A 97 -15.62 -4.15 -8.06
C LEU A 97 -16.55 -4.79 -7.03
N THR A 98 -17.21 -5.89 -7.36
CA THR A 98 -18.02 -6.66 -6.39
C THR A 98 -17.22 -7.66 -5.56
N GLY A 99 -15.98 -7.94 -5.96
CA GLY A 99 -15.11 -8.94 -5.32
C GLY A 99 -13.83 -9.17 -6.14
N THR A 100 -12.99 -10.11 -5.71
CA THR A 100 -11.73 -10.44 -6.40
C THR A 100 -11.90 -11.28 -7.67
N ASP A 101 -13.10 -11.78 -7.91
CA ASP A 101 -13.52 -12.57 -9.07
C ASP A 101 -14.41 -11.78 -10.05
N ASP A 102 -14.60 -10.47 -9.82
CA ASP A 102 -15.37 -9.61 -10.71
C ASP A 102 -14.65 -9.42 -12.06
N GLU A 103 -15.29 -9.89 -13.14
CA GLU A 103 -14.79 -9.77 -14.51
C GLU A 103 -14.51 -8.32 -14.95
N ALA A 104 -15.11 -7.33 -14.28
CA ALA A 104 -14.84 -5.92 -14.54
C ALA A 104 -13.35 -5.57 -14.37
N PHE A 105 -12.60 -6.31 -13.56
CA PHE A 105 -11.16 -6.18 -13.44
C PHE A 105 -10.47 -6.41 -14.79
N GLU A 106 -10.64 -7.58 -15.39
CA GLU A 106 -10.00 -7.93 -16.65
C GLU A 106 -10.55 -7.07 -17.80
N GLN A 107 -11.88 -6.94 -17.87
CA GLN A 107 -12.57 -6.19 -18.92
C GLN A 107 -12.20 -4.71 -18.95
N SER A 108 -11.85 -4.12 -17.80
CA SER A 108 -11.52 -2.69 -17.70
C SER A 108 -10.03 -2.41 -17.54
N PHE A 109 -9.20 -3.38 -17.17
CA PHE A 109 -7.76 -3.17 -16.96
C PHE A 109 -6.91 -4.06 -17.88
N THR A 110 -6.96 -5.37 -17.67
CA THR A 110 -6.11 -6.35 -18.37
C THR A 110 -6.28 -6.28 -19.87
N ASP A 111 -7.54 -6.29 -20.33
CA ASP A 111 -7.89 -6.36 -21.75
C ASP A 111 -7.82 -5.00 -22.46
N ILE A 112 -7.74 -3.91 -21.69
CA ILE A 112 -7.75 -2.54 -22.22
C ILE A 112 -6.33 -2.01 -22.43
N TYR A 113 -5.46 -2.18 -21.44
CA TYR A 113 -4.12 -1.60 -21.46
C TYR A 113 -3.07 -2.61 -21.95
N THR A 114 -3.26 -3.14 -23.17
CA THR A 114 -2.49 -4.26 -23.74
C THR A 114 -1.23 -3.86 -24.48
N ALA A 115 -0.99 -2.56 -24.72
CA ALA A 115 0.22 -2.08 -25.39
C ALA A 115 1.49 -2.55 -24.66
N LYS A 116 2.52 -2.98 -25.41
CA LYS A 116 3.80 -3.47 -24.84
C LYS A 116 4.46 -2.44 -23.92
N SER A 117 4.39 -1.16 -24.29
CA SER A 117 4.90 -0.04 -23.50
C SER A 117 4.17 0.18 -22.17
N LEU A 118 2.95 -0.35 -22.02
CA LEU A 118 2.15 -0.31 -20.80
C LEU A 118 2.28 -1.58 -19.94
N GLN A 119 3.10 -2.55 -20.36
CA GLN A 119 3.45 -3.73 -19.56
C GLN A 119 4.51 -3.36 -18.51
N LYS A 120 4.11 -2.44 -17.64
CA LYS A 120 4.90 -1.81 -16.59
C LYS A 120 4.08 -1.84 -15.29
N PRO A 121 4.69 -1.60 -14.12
CA PRO A 121 3.93 -1.43 -12.88
C PRO A 121 2.92 -0.28 -12.99
N TRP A 122 1.72 -0.49 -12.47
CA TRP A 122 0.71 0.54 -12.26
C TRP A 122 0.52 0.72 -10.77
N TYR A 123 0.76 1.92 -10.27
CA TYR A 123 0.54 2.28 -8.88
C TYR A 123 -0.76 3.04 -8.74
N LEU A 124 -1.68 2.50 -7.97
CA LEU A 124 -3.05 2.99 -7.91
C LEU A 124 -3.44 3.38 -6.48
N VAL A 125 -4.31 4.37 -6.41
CA VAL A 125 -5.11 4.70 -5.23
C VAL A 125 -6.60 4.49 -5.57
N LEU A 126 -7.47 4.51 -4.55
CA LEU A 126 -8.91 4.40 -4.71
C LEU A 126 -9.56 5.78 -4.87
N GLY A 127 -10.61 5.87 -5.68
CA GLY A 127 -11.49 7.04 -5.77
C GLY A 127 -12.87 6.75 -5.18
N ASN A 128 -13.74 7.75 -5.13
CA ASN A 128 -15.06 7.60 -4.53
C ASN A 128 -15.96 6.56 -5.23
N HIS A 129 -15.74 6.27 -6.51
CA HIS A 129 -16.49 5.20 -7.19
C HIS A 129 -16.03 3.81 -6.75
N ASP A 130 -14.75 3.66 -6.43
CA ASP A 130 -14.17 2.40 -5.95
C ASP A 130 -14.73 2.00 -4.59
N TYR A 131 -14.91 2.97 -3.69
CA TYR A 131 -15.49 2.77 -2.35
C TYR A 131 -16.98 2.41 -2.33
N ARG A 132 -17.68 2.49 -3.47
CA ARG A 132 -19.09 2.05 -3.56
C ARG A 132 -19.21 0.53 -3.72
N GLY A 133 -18.11 -0.14 -4.04
CA GLY A 133 -18.02 -1.61 -4.14
C GLY A 133 -17.13 -2.20 -3.05
N ASP A 134 -16.56 -3.36 -3.33
CA ASP A 134 -15.54 -3.99 -2.52
C ASP A 134 -14.17 -3.33 -2.77
N ALA A 135 -13.90 -2.26 -2.02
CA ALA A 135 -12.61 -1.58 -2.01
C ALA A 135 -11.44 -2.51 -1.61
N LEU A 136 -11.69 -3.52 -0.75
CA LEU A 136 -10.67 -4.45 -0.31
C LEU A 136 -10.26 -5.43 -1.41
N ALA A 137 -11.16 -5.72 -2.36
CA ALA A 137 -10.82 -6.51 -3.54
C ALA A 137 -9.67 -5.86 -4.33
N GLN A 138 -9.67 -4.53 -4.49
CA GLN A 138 -8.62 -3.80 -5.19
C GLN A 138 -7.26 -3.83 -4.46
N LEU A 139 -7.28 -3.94 -3.14
CA LEU A 139 -6.07 -4.10 -2.32
C LEU A 139 -5.60 -5.56 -2.23
N SER A 140 -6.44 -6.51 -2.64
CA SER A 140 -6.18 -7.93 -2.50
C SER A 140 -5.00 -8.40 -3.35
N PRO A 141 -4.13 -9.28 -2.81
CA PRO A 141 -3.09 -9.92 -3.61
C PRO A 141 -3.66 -10.82 -4.72
N VAL A 142 -4.95 -11.17 -4.69
CA VAL A 142 -5.60 -11.99 -5.73
C VAL A 142 -5.60 -11.26 -7.07
N LEU A 143 -6.04 -10.01 -7.14
CA LEU A 143 -6.05 -9.25 -8.39
C LEU A 143 -4.64 -9.06 -8.97
N ARG A 144 -3.63 -8.92 -8.10
CA ARG A 144 -2.22 -8.86 -8.51
C ARG A 144 -1.67 -10.17 -9.06
N LYS A 145 -2.28 -11.31 -8.70
CA LYS A 145 -1.96 -12.60 -9.33
C LYS A 145 -2.61 -12.74 -10.70
N ILE A 146 -3.76 -12.12 -10.91
CA ILE A 146 -4.43 -12.06 -12.22
C ILE A 146 -3.64 -11.15 -13.16
N ASP A 147 -3.33 -9.92 -12.72
CA ASP A 147 -2.44 -9.02 -13.43
C ASP A 147 -1.44 -8.35 -12.48
N SER A 148 -0.18 -8.77 -12.58
CA SER A 148 0.93 -8.29 -11.73
C SER A 148 1.22 -6.80 -11.83
N ARG A 149 0.71 -6.13 -12.88
CA ARG A 149 0.84 -4.68 -13.04
C ARG A 149 0.00 -3.92 -12.02
N PHE A 150 -1.11 -4.48 -11.54
CA PHE A 150 -2.07 -3.79 -10.69
C PHE A 150 -1.60 -3.73 -9.23
N ILE A 151 -1.01 -2.60 -8.82
CA ILE A 151 -0.44 -2.38 -7.50
C ILE A 151 -1.19 -1.24 -6.80
N CYS A 152 -2.31 -1.57 -6.15
CA CYS A 152 -3.04 -0.63 -5.30
C CYS A 152 -2.31 -0.46 -3.96
N ILE A 153 -1.77 0.73 -3.69
CA ILE A 153 -0.98 1.03 -2.49
C ILE A 153 -1.22 2.48 -2.04
N LYS A 154 -1.51 2.67 -0.75
CA LYS A 154 -1.86 4.01 -0.21
C LYS A 154 -0.68 4.98 -0.12
N SER A 155 0.56 4.50 0.00
CA SER A 155 1.72 5.39 0.12
C SER A 155 3.03 4.67 -0.19
N PHE A 156 3.92 5.28 -0.98
CA PHE A 156 5.23 4.71 -1.30
C PHE A 156 6.27 5.76 -1.66
N VAL A 157 7.54 5.36 -1.68
CA VAL A 157 8.65 6.18 -2.16
C VAL A 157 9.22 5.52 -3.40
N VAL A 158 9.44 6.29 -4.47
CA VAL A 158 10.17 5.80 -5.64
C VAL A 158 11.62 6.28 -5.57
N ASN A 159 12.53 5.33 -5.45
CA ASN A 159 13.96 5.60 -5.51
C ASN A 159 14.42 5.46 -6.97
N ALA A 160 15.03 6.52 -7.51
CA ALA A 160 15.55 6.58 -8.88
C ALA A 160 17.07 6.80 -8.86
N GLY A 161 17.80 5.88 -8.22
CA GLY A 161 19.26 5.95 -8.06
C GLY A 161 19.68 7.10 -7.11
N SER A 162 20.54 8.01 -7.57
CA SER A 162 20.97 9.18 -6.78
C SER A 162 19.94 10.30 -6.70
N LYS A 163 18.80 10.16 -7.40
CA LYS A 163 17.66 11.09 -7.35
C LYS A 163 16.45 10.35 -6.79
N ILE A 164 15.67 11.03 -5.96
CA ILE A 164 14.52 10.44 -5.27
C ILE A 164 13.26 11.19 -5.74
N ALA A 165 12.25 10.44 -6.19
CA ALA A 165 10.91 10.96 -6.43
C ALA A 165 9.96 10.38 -5.38
N ARG A 166 9.42 11.21 -4.50
CA ARG A 166 8.47 10.76 -3.47
C ARG A 166 7.05 10.99 -3.98
N VAL A 167 6.24 9.94 -4.04
CA VAL A 167 4.87 9.99 -4.54
C VAL A 167 3.93 9.58 -3.40
N PHE A 168 3.13 10.53 -2.94
CA PHE A 168 2.15 10.28 -1.88
C PHE A 168 0.76 10.25 -2.50
N PHE A 169 0.00 9.20 -2.21
CA PHE A 169 -1.40 9.12 -2.57
C PHE A 169 -2.25 9.46 -1.35
N PHE A 170 -3.32 10.21 -1.60
CA PHE A 170 -4.33 10.53 -0.61
C PHE A 170 -5.67 10.24 -1.28
N ASP A 171 -6.42 9.28 -0.74
CA ASP A 171 -7.79 8.99 -1.13
C ASP A 171 -8.77 9.50 -0.07
N LEU A 172 -10.06 9.31 -0.34
CA LEU A 172 -11.17 9.86 0.44
C LEU A 172 -11.53 9.03 1.68
N ASP A 173 -10.78 7.98 2.02
CA ASP A 173 -11.07 7.03 3.12
C ASP A 173 -9.79 6.47 3.77
#